data_AF-A0A1F9BWX4-F1
#
_entry.id   AF-A0A1F9BWX4-F1
#
_cell.length_a   1.000
_cell.length_b   1.000
_cell.length_c   1.000
_cell.angle_alpha   90.00
_cell.angle_beta   90.00
_cell.angle_gamma   90.00
#
_symmetry.space_group_name_H-M   'P 1'
#
loop_
_entity.id
_entity.type
_entity.pdbx_description
1 polymer ?
#
loop_
_entity_poly.entity_id
_entity_poly.type
_entity_poly.pdbx_seq_one_letter_code
_entity_poly.pdbx_strand_id
1 'polypeptide(L)'
;MPETNAKSQPNDRAKYGFYLVVIGLVVILVVFVVAVWKYTTANDVVTVIGSVTGVIGTIVGAFFGVQVGAAGKEKAEAARKDAEEKALKLASALQPEVAAKILGMQL
;
A
#
# COMPACT_ATOMS: atom_id res chain seq x y z
N MET A 1 7.80 33.30 12.75
CA MET A 1 8.52 32.02 12.52
C MET A 1 8.23 31.12 13.71
N PRO A 2 7.98 29.81 13.54
CA PRO A 2 8.69 28.92 12.62
C PRO A 2 7.79 28.20 11.59
N GLU A 3 8.38 27.97 10.43
CA GLU A 3 7.87 27.07 9.40
C GLU A 3 7.97 25.64 9.93
N THR A 4 6.82 25.02 10.19
CA THR A 4 6.73 23.62 10.57
C THR A 4 7.16 22.78 9.37
N ASN A 5 8.41 22.33 9.43
CA ASN A 5 9.10 21.57 8.40
C ASN A 5 8.29 20.35 7.97
N ALA A 6 7.64 20.47 6.81
CA ALA A 6 6.96 19.40 6.10
C ALA A 6 7.96 18.43 5.44
N LYS A 7 8.83 17.79 6.25
CA LYS A 7 9.57 16.60 5.83
C LYS A 7 9.00 15.39 6.57
N SER A 8 7.85 14.91 6.11
CA SER A 8 7.39 13.57 6.49
C SER A 8 8.34 12.57 5.86
N GLN A 9 9.31 12.08 6.63
CA GLN A 9 10.33 11.18 6.12
C GLN A 9 9.68 9.85 5.71
N PRO A 10 10.13 9.18 4.63
CA PRO A 10 9.61 7.87 4.21
C PRO A 10 9.60 6.83 5.34
N ASN A 11 10.58 6.93 6.25
CA ASN A 11 10.73 6.07 7.42
C ASN A 11 9.62 6.24 8.46
N ASP A 12 8.95 7.39 8.53
CA ASP A 12 7.94 7.65 9.54
C ASP A 12 6.61 6.97 9.15
N ARG A 13 6.27 6.98 7.86
CA ARG A 13 5.05 6.37 7.33
C ARG A 13 4.97 4.86 7.59
N ALA A 14 6.08 4.15 7.36
CA ALA A 14 6.19 2.72 7.63
C ALA A 14 6.12 2.40 9.13
N LYS A 15 6.76 3.22 9.98
CA LYS A 15 6.70 3.09 11.45
C LYS A 15 5.27 3.32 11.95
N TYR A 16 4.56 4.32 11.44
CA TYR A 16 3.16 4.57 11.82
C TYR A 16 2.25 3.41 11.40
N GLY A 17 2.43 2.84 10.20
CA GLY A 17 1.71 1.64 9.78
C GLY A 17 1.92 0.47 10.73
N PHE A 18 3.17 0.19 11.11
CA PHE A 18 3.50 -0.85 12.07
C PHE A 18 2.83 -0.60 13.44
N TYR A 19 2.94 0.62 13.98
CA TYR A 19 2.28 0.98 15.24
C TYR A 19 0.76 0.84 15.18
N LEU A 20 0.14 1.17 14.04
CA LEU A 20 -1.31 1.07 13.86
C LEU A 20 -1.78 -0.39 13.96
N VAL A 21 -1.03 -1.34 13.38
CA VAL A 21 -1.31 -2.79 13.52
C VAL A 21 -1.14 -3.24 14.96
N VAL A 22 -0.03 -2.86 15.60
CA VAL A 22 0.26 -3.26 16.99
C VAL A 22 -0.83 -2.75 17.93
N ILE A 23 -1.22 -1.47 17.81
CA ILE A 23 -2.30 -0.88 18.61
C ILE A 23 -3.63 -1.59 18.33
N GLY A 24 -3.95 -1.86 17.06
CA GLY A 24 -5.16 -2.59 16.70
C GLY A 24 -5.23 -3.99 17.34
N LEU A 25 -4.13 -4.73 17.32
CA LEU A 25 -4.05 -6.05 17.97
C LEU A 25 -4.18 -5.95 19.51
N VAL A 26 -3.53 -4.95 20.13
CA VAL A 26 -3.66 -4.72 21.57
C VAL A 26 -5.10 -4.38 21.94
N VAL A 27 -5.79 -3.55 21.15
CA VAL A 27 -7.21 -3.22 21.37
C VAL A 27 -8.08 -4.47 21.26
N ILE A 28 -7.87 -5.32 20.24
CA ILE A 28 -8.62 -6.59 20.10
C ILE A 28 -8.38 -7.48 21.32
N LEU A 29 -7.15 -7.61 21.79
CA LEU A 29 -6.82 -8.40 22.99
C LEU A 29 -7.48 -7.85 24.26
N VAL A 30 -7.47 -6.54 24.45
CA VAL A 30 -8.14 -5.90 25.60
C VAL A 30 -9.65 -6.14 25.55
N VAL A 31 -10.27 -5.94 24.39
CA VAL A 31 -11.70 -6.20 24.21
C VAL A 31 -12.03 -7.68 24.44
N PHE A 32 -11.18 -8.59 23.98
CA PHE A 32 -11.33 -10.02 24.23
C PHE A 32 -11.34 -10.34 25.73
N VAL A 33 -10.35 -9.86 26.49
CA VAL A 33 -10.27 -10.10 27.94
C VAL A 33 -11.50 -9.54 28.66
N VAL A 34 -11.89 -8.31 28.33
CA VAL A 34 -13.09 -7.68 28.91
C VAL A 34 -14.36 -8.45 28.56
N ALA A 35 -14.50 -8.91 27.31
CA ALA A 35 -15.66 -9.67 26.86
C ALA A 35 -15.75 -11.01 27.60
N VAL A 36 -14.64 -11.75 27.73
CA VAL A 36 -14.62 -13.03 28.46
C VAL A 36 -14.95 -12.84 29.94
N TRP A 37 -14.53 -11.74 30.57
CA TRP A 37 -14.90 -11.45 31.96
C TRP A 37 -16.34 -11.00 32.13
N LYS A 38 -16.91 -10.31 31.13
CA LYS A 38 -18.24 -9.70 31.25
C LYS A 38 -19.37 -10.59 30.75
N TYR A 39 -19.11 -11.47 29.77
CA TYR A 39 -20.10 -12.34 29.17
C TYR A 39 -19.82 -13.81 29.51
N THR A 40 -20.88 -14.51 29.91
CA THR A 40 -20.81 -15.93 30.28
C THR A 40 -20.96 -16.86 29.08
N THR A 41 -21.54 -16.36 27.98
CA THR A 41 -21.83 -17.14 26.78
C THR A 41 -20.78 -16.82 25.70
N ALA A 42 -20.19 -17.86 25.10
CA ALA A 42 -19.22 -17.71 24.02
C ALA A 42 -19.78 -16.92 22.82
N ASN A 43 -21.08 -17.03 22.54
CA ASN A 43 -21.72 -16.35 21.41
C ASN A 43 -21.70 -14.82 21.55
N ASP A 44 -21.95 -14.31 22.76
CA ASP A 44 -21.92 -12.86 23.03
C ASP A 44 -20.50 -12.32 22.90
N VAL A 45 -19.52 -13.07 23.43
CA VAL A 45 -18.09 -12.76 23.31
C VAL A 45 -17.67 -12.66 21.84
N VAL A 46 -17.99 -13.68 21.04
CA VAL A 46 -17.66 -13.73 19.60
C VAL A 46 -18.35 -12.60 18.84
N THR A 47 -19.59 -12.25 19.18
CA THR A 47 -20.33 -11.16 18.54
C THR A 47 -19.64 -9.81 18.73
N VAL A 48 -19.21 -9.50 19.97
CA VAL A 48 -18.50 -8.25 20.27
C VAL A 48 -17.13 -8.23 19.60
N ILE A 49 -16.35 -9.30 19.73
CA ILE A 49 -15.01 -9.38 19.11
C ILE A 49 -15.11 -9.28 17.59
N GLY A 50 -16.08 -9.95 16.97
CA GLY A 50 -16.28 -9.93 15.53
C GLY A 50 -16.55 -8.52 15.02
N SER A 51 -17.40 -7.76 15.72
CA SER A 51 -17.68 -6.37 15.37
C SER A 51 -16.43 -5.48 15.41
N VAL A 52 -15.63 -5.57 16.48
CA VAL A 52 -14.43 -4.74 16.66
C VAL A 52 -13.33 -5.15 15.67
N THR A 53 -13.13 -6.46 15.50
CA THR A 53 -12.15 -7.01 14.55
C THR A 53 -12.47 -6.60 13.12
N GLY A 54 -13.76 -6.59 12.73
CA GLY A 54 -14.18 -6.16 11.39
C GLY A 54 -13.85 -4.70 11.10
N VAL A 55 -14.12 -3.81 12.06
CA VAL A 55 -13.79 -2.38 11.92
C VAL A 55 -12.28 -2.17 11.84
N ILE A 56 -11.51 -2.76 12.76
CA ILE A 56 -10.04 -2.63 12.78
C ILE A 56 -9.45 -3.22 11.50
N GLY A 57 -9.90 -4.41 11.08
CA GLY A 57 -9.43 -5.07 9.86
C GLY A 57 -9.68 -4.23 8.62
N THR A 58 -10.83 -3.53 8.54
CA THR A 58 -11.15 -2.63 7.44
C THR A 58 -10.23 -1.41 7.43
N ILE A 59 -9.99 -0.78 8.59
CA ILE A 59 -9.11 0.39 8.70
C ILE A 59 -7.67 0.00 8.32
N VAL A 60 -7.16 -1.10 8.87
CA VAL A 60 -5.83 -1.64 8.57
C VAL A 60 -5.73 -1.97 7.08
N GLY A 61 -6.69 -2.71 6.53
CA GLY A 61 -6.74 -3.07 5.11
C GLY A 61 -6.73 -1.86 4.19
N ALA A 62 -7.51 -0.82 4.51
CA ALA A 62 -7.53 0.42 3.74
C ALA A 62 -6.18 1.17 3.82
N PHE A 63 -5.60 1.27 5.01
CA PHE A 63 -4.31 1.95 5.21
C PHE A 63 -3.19 1.29 4.40
N PHE A 64 -3.04 -0.04 4.53
CA PHE A 64 -2.01 -0.77 3.80
C PHE A 64 -2.33 -0.90 2.31
N GLY A 65 -3.60 -1.00 1.92
CA GLY A 65 -4.02 -1.02 0.53
C GLY A 65 -3.60 0.26 -0.22
N VAL A 66 -3.83 1.43 0.39
CA VAL A 66 -3.43 2.72 -0.20
C VAL A 66 -1.90 2.89 -0.18
N GLN A 67 -1.25 2.58 0.95
CA GLN A 67 0.19 2.84 1.11
C GLN A 67 1.08 1.87 0.31
N VAL A 68 0.81 0.56 0.39
CA VAL A 68 1.55 -0.45 -0.37
C VAL A 68 1.20 -0.35 -1.85
N GLY A 69 -0.06 -0.08 -2.18
CA GLY A 69 -0.52 0.12 -3.55
C GLY A 69 0.15 1.33 -4.22
N ALA A 70 0.22 2.48 -3.54
CA ALA A 70 0.87 3.68 -4.07
C ALA A 70 2.38 3.46 -4.28
N ALA A 71 3.07 2.83 -3.33
CA ALA A 71 4.49 2.53 -3.46
C ALA A 71 4.78 1.54 -4.61
N GLY A 72 3.92 0.55 -4.82
CA GLY A 72 4.01 -0.36 -5.96
C GLY A 72 3.77 0.34 -7.29
N LYS A 73 2.76 1.21 -7.34
CA LYS A 73 2.46 2.03 -8.52
C LYS A 73 3.62 2.95 -8.90
N GLU A 74 4.21 3.65 -7.93
CA GLU A 74 5.35 4.54 -8.16
C GLU A 74 6.55 3.78 -8.73
N LYS A 75 6.87 2.61 -8.17
CA LYS A 75 7.94 1.75 -8.68
C LYS A 75 7.66 1.25 -10.11
N ALA A 76 6.41 0.88 -10.39
CA ALA A 76 6.02 0.43 -11.73
C ALA A 76 6.09 1.58 -12.75
N GLU A 77 5.66 2.78 -12.39
CA GLU A 77 5.76 3.97 -13.24
C GLU A 77 7.22 4.37 -13.49
N ALA A 78 8.09 4.29 -12.48
CA ALA A 78 9.52 4.53 -12.65
C ALA A 78 10.16 3.52 -13.61
N ALA A 79 9.90 2.21 -13.41
CA ALA A 79 10.40 1.17 -14.29
C ALA A 79 9.87 1.32 -15.73
N ARG A 80 8.62 1.77 -15.88
CA ARG A 80 8.02 2.05 -17.18
C ARG A 80 8.69 3.24 -17.87
N LYS A 81 8.95 4.34 -17.16
CA LYS A 81 9.69 5.49 -17.71
C LYS A 81 11.09 5.11 -18.18
N ASP A 82 11.81 4.32 -17.37
CA ASP A 82 13.15 3.82 -17.75
C ASP A 82 13.09 2.95 -19.01
N ALA A 83 12.07 2.11 -19.13
CA ALA A 83 11.86 1.29 -20.31
C ALA A 83 11.51 2.13 -21.56
N GLU A 84 10.64 3.13 -21.41
CA GLU A 84 10.29 4.07 -22.47
C GLU A 84 11.51 4.89 -22.93
N GLU A 85 12.34 5.37 -22.01
CA GLU A 85 13.57 6.11 -22.35
C GLU A 85 14.57 5.23 -23.11
N LYS A 86 14.76 3.97 -22.68
CA LYS A 86 15.60 3.00 -23.40
C LYS A 86 15.04 2.68 -24.78
N ALA A 87 13.74 2.48 -24.89
CA ALA A 87 13.08 2.23 -26.17
C ALA A 87 13.24 3.42 -27.12
N LEU A 88 13.09 4.65 -26.62
CA LEU A 88 13.27 5.87 -27.40
C LEU A 88 14.72 6.04 -27.87
N LYS A 89 15.70 5.80 -26.99
CA LYS A 89 17.13 5.82 -27.37
C LYS A 89 17.44 4.79 -28.44
N LEU A 90 16.92 3.58 -28.33
CA LEU A 90 17.07 2.55 -29.36
C LEU A 90 16.41 2.99 -30.68
N ALA A 91 15.17 3.49 -30.63
CA ALA A 91 14.46 3.99 -31.81
C ALA A 91 15.24 5.13 -32.50
N SER A 92 15.87 6.03 -31.73
CA SER A 92 16.67 7.12 -32.29
C SER A 92 17.98 6.67 -32.96
N ALA A 93 18.47 5.48 -32.64
CA ALA A 93 19.67 4.89 -33.21
C ALA A 93 19.37 3.85 -34.31
N LEU A 94 18.09 3.58 -34.61
CA LEU A 94 17.69 2.59 -35.60
C LEU A 94 17.80 3.13 -37.03
N GLN A 95 18.28 2.29 -37.95
CA GLN A 95 18.28 2.59 -39.38
C GLN A 95 16.84 2.57 -39.95
N PRO A 96 16.50 3.46 -40.89
CA PRO A 96 15.13 3.63 -41.40
C PRO A 96 14.56 2.35 -42.03
N GLU A 97 15.35 1.50 -42.67
CA GLU A 97 14.87 0.22 -43.24
C GLU A 97 14.41 -0.77 -42.14
N VAL A 98 15.13 -0.83 -41.01
CA VAL A 98 14.79 -1.72 -39.89
C VAL A 98 13.58 -1.16 -39.12
N ALA A 99 13.50 0.17 -38.99
CA ALA A 99 12.36 0.84 -38.36
C ALA A 99 11.05 0.62 -39.13
N ALA A 100 11.07 0.74 -40.46
CA ALA A 100 9.91 0.48 -41.31
C ALA A 100 9.39 -0.97 -41.17
N LYS A 101 10.31 -1.95 -41.10
CA LYS A 101 9.99 -3.36 -40.89
C LYS A 101 9.36 -3.64 -39.52
N ILE A 102 9.83 -3.00 -38.45
CA ILE A 102 9.29 -3.19 -37.09
C ILE A 102 7.96 -2.46 -36.90
N LEU A 103 7.79 -1.29 -37.53
CA LEU A 103 6.55 -0.51 -37.49
C LEU A 103 5.45 -1.04 -38.42
N GLY A 104 5.73 -2.11 -39.18
CA GLY A 104 4.79 -2.71 -40.12
C GLY A 104 4.47 -1.81 -41.33
N MET A 105 5.31 -0.81 -41.59
CA MET A 105 5.17 0.07 -42.74
C MET A 105 5.77 -0.65 -43.94
N GLN A 106 4.93 -1.26 -44.76
CA GLN A 106 5.35 -1.79 -46.07
C GLN A 106 5.76 -0.59 -46.94
N LEU A 107 7.06 -0.44 -47.18
CA LEU A 107 7.65 0.43 -48.19
C LEU A 107 7.51 -0.22 -49.58
#